data_AF-A0A376TS54-F1
#
_entry.id   AF-A0A376TS54-F1
#
_cell.length_a   1.000
_cell.length_b   1.000
_cell.length_c   1.000
_cell.angle_alpha   90.00
_cell.angle_beta   90.00
_cell.angle_gamma   90.00
#
_symmetry.space_group_name_H-M   'P 1'
#
loop_
_entity.id
_entity.type
_entity.pdbx_description
1 polymer ?
#
loop_
_entity_poly.entity_id
_entity_poly.type
_entity_poly.pdbx_seq_one_letter_code
_entity_poly.pdbx_strand_id
1 'polypeptide(L)' 'MMMGEVQSLPSAGLHPALQDALTLALAARPQEKAPGRYELQGDNIFMNVMTLTLIARREKSGIARAIH' A
#
# COMPACT_ATOMS: atom_id res chain seq x y z
N MET A 1 -2.93 2.56 15.45
CA MET A 1 -2.00 2.78 14.31
C MET A 1 -0.75 1.99 14.60
N MET A 2 -0.22 1.25 13.62
CA MET A 2 1.03 0.48 13.75
C MET A 2 2.06 1.08 12.78
N MET A 3 3.32 1.16 13.20
CA MET A 3 4.44 1.63 12.39
C MET A 3 5.64 0.74 12.66
N GLY A 4 6.41 0.41 11.63
CA GLY A 4 7.56 -0.48 11.73
C GLY A 4 8.28 -0.60 10.40
N GLU A 5 9.43 -1.26 10.44
CA GLU A 5 10.28 -1.48 9.27
C GLU A 5 9.88 -2.76 8.55
N VAL A 6 9.85 -2.68 7.22
CA VAL A 6 9.55 -3.82 6.33
C VAL A 6 10.50 -5.00 6.58
N GLN A 7 11.77 -4.71 6.87
CA GLN A 7 12.79 -5.73 7.12
C GLN A 7 12.53 -6.55 8.39
N SER A 8 11.79 -5.98 9.34
CA SER A 8 11.43 -6.63 10.61
C SER A 8 10.07 -7.34 10.55
N LEU A 9 9.42 -7.37 9.38
CA LEU A 9 8.08 -7.95 9.21
C LEU A 9 7.93 -9.37 9.78
N PRO A 10 8.89 -10.31 9.61
CA PRO A 10 8.76 -11.67 10.15
C PRO A 10 8.68 -11.73 11.68
N SER A 11 9.22 -10.73 12.37
CA SER A 11 9.29 -10.66 13.84
C SER A 11 8.39 -9.58 14.43
N ALA A 12 7.52 -8.98 13.62
CA ALA A 12 6.70 -7.83 14.02
C ALA A 12 5.51 -8.18 14.94
N GLY A 13 5.27 -9.47 15.22
CA GLY A 13 4.15 -9.91 16.06
C GLY A 13 2.77 -9.61 15.47
N LEU A 14 2.68 -9.51 14.14
CA LEU A 14 1.42 -9.25 13.43
C LEU A 14 0.54 -10.49 13.41
N HIS A 15 -0.77 -10.28 13.27
CA HIS A 15 -1.70 -11.37 12.97
C HIS A 15 -1.28 -12.08 11.66
N PRO A 16 -1.31 -13.42 11.57
CA PRO A 16 -0.79 -14.16 10.41
C PRO A 16 -1.33 -13.67 9.06
N ALA A 17 -2.64 -13.43 8.97
CA ALA A 17 -3.24 -12.91 7.74
C ALA A 17 -2.68 -11.55 7.28
N LEU A 18 -2.30 -10.66 8.21
CA LEU A 18 -1.67 -9.38 7.89
C LEU A 18 -0.21 -9.57 7.46
N GLN A 19 0.51 -10.46 8.13
CA GLN A 19 1.88 -10.81 7.77
C GLN A 19 1.94 -11.42 6.36
N ASP A 20 1.03 -12.34 6.04
CA ASP A 20 0.93 -12.95 4.71
C ASP A 20 0.59 -11.91 3.63
N ALA A 21 -0.41 -11.07 3.88
CA ALA A 21 -0.80 -10.01 2.94
C ALA A 21 0.35 -9.04 2.64
N LEU A 22 1.08 -8.60 3.67
CA LEU A 22 2.25 -7.74 3.50
C LEU A 22 3.40 -8.47 2.80
N THR A 23 3.61 -9.75 3.12
CA THR A 23 4.62 -10.58 2.44
C THR A 23 4.32 -10.71 0.94
N LEU A 24 3.06 -10.96 0.57
CA LEU A 24 2.61 -10.98 -0.83
C LEU A 24 2.81 -9.62 -1.51
N ALA A 25 2.44 -8.53 -0.85
CA ALA A 25 2.61 -7.18 -1.37
C ALA A 25 4.09 -6.86 -1.64
N LEU A 26 4.99 -7.23 -0.72
CA LEU A 26 6.43 -7.03 -0.87
C LEU A 26 7.02 -7.88 -2.00
N ALA A 27 6.61 -9.15 -2.10
CA ALA A 27 7.02 -10.05 -3.18
C ALA A 27 6.61 -9.52 -4.56
N ALA A 28 5.50 -8.78 -4.64
CA ALA A 28 5.05 -8.15 -5.88
C ALA A 28 5.90 -6.93 -6.31
N ARG A 29 6.83 -6.44 -5.48
CA ARG A 29 7.75 -5.31 -5.76
C ARG A 29 7.01 -4.07 -6.29
N PRO A 30 6.14 -3.43 -5.48
CA PRO A 30 5.31 -2.30 -5.91
C PRO A 30 6.12 -1.13 -6.47
N GLN A 31 7.36 -0.93 -6.00
CA GLN A 31 8.25 0.13 -6.47
C GLN A 31 8.64 0.02 -7.96
N GLU A 32 8.49 -1.17 -8.56
CA GLU A 32 8.78 -1.43 -9.97
C GLU A 32 7.50 -1.51 -10.83
N LYS A 33 6.33 -1.27 -10.24
CA LYS A 33 5.05 -1.33 -10.94
C LYS A 33 4.59 0.05 -11.35
N ALA A 34 3.91 0.11 -12.49
CA ALA A 34 3.15 1.29 -12.87
C ALA A 34 1.97 1.51 -11.90
N PRO A 35 1.43 2.74 -11.80
CA PRO A 35 0.21 2.99 -11.04
C PRO A 35 -0.96 2.12 -11.54
N GLY A 36 -1.70 1.51 -10.61
CA GLY A 36 -2.82 0.63 -10.93
C GLY A 36 -3.19 -0.34 -9.80
N ARG A 37 -4.23 -1.13 -10.03
CA ARG A 37 -4.69 -2.20 -9.13
C ARG A 37 -4.05 -3.53 -9.56
N TYR A 38 -3.47 -4.23 -8.60
CA TYR A 38 -2.84 -5.53 -8.79
C TYR A 38 -3.41 -6.55 -7.81
N GLU A 39 -3.85 -7.69 -8.32
CA GLU A 39 -4.29 -8.82 -7.50
C GLU A 39 -3.08 -9.54 -6.91
N LEU A 40 -3.13 -9.84 -5.61
CA LEU A 40 -2.08 -10.55 -4.87
C LEU A 40 -2.52 -11.97 -4.47
N GLN A 41 -3.82 -12.18 -4.25
CA GLN A 41 -4.39 -13.49 -3.92
C GLN A 41 -5.82 -13.57 -4.46
N GLY A 42 -5.95 -13.72 -5.79
CA GLY A 42 -7.24 -13.69 -6.47
C GLY A 42 -8.06 -12.47 -6.07
N ASP A 43 -9.35 -12.68 -5.77
CA ASP A 43 -10.28 -11.62 -5.38
C ASP A 43 -10.15 -11.16 -3.92
N ASN A 44 -9.40 -11.89 -3.08
CA ASN A 44 -9.37 -11.66 -1.63
C ASN A 44 -8.39 -10.57 -1.22
N ILE A 45 -7.27 -10.43 -1.93
CA ILE A 45 -6.22 -9.46 -1.59
C ILE A 45 -5.74 -8.80 -2.88
N PHE A 46 -5.76 -7.47 -2.89
CA PHE A 46 -5.21 -6.65 -3.96
C PHE A 46 -4.45 -5.46 -3.38
N MET A 47 -3.54 -4.91 -4.17
CA MET A 47 -2.72 -3.75 -3.85
C MET A 47 -2.93 -2.67 -4.92
N ASN A 48 -3.13 -1.43 -4.47
CA ASN A 48 -3.15 -0.29 -5.36
C ASN A 48 -1.79 0.42 -5.33
N VAL A 49 -1.08 0.40 -6.45
CA VAL A 49 0.16 1.16 -6.64
C VAL A 49 -0.20 2.52 -7.20
N MET A 50 0.41 3.57 -6.66
CA MET A 50 0.21 4.94 -7.14
C MET A 50 1.52 5.72 -7.09
N THR A 51 1.64 6.72 -7.96
CA THR A 51 2.65 7.77 -7.82
C THR A 51 1.96 8.96 -7.18
N LEU A 52 2.42 9.37 -6.00
CA LEU A 52 1.88 10.51 -5.27
C LEU A 52 2.82 11.70 -5.42
N THR A 53 2.27 12.85 -5.83
CA THR A 53 2.96 14.14 -5.68
C THR A 53 2.62 14.70 -4.30
N LEU A 54 3.64 14.95 -3.48
CA LEU A 54 3.46 15.56 -2.17
C LEU A 54 3.09 17.03 -2.34
N ILE A 55 1.84 17.38 -2.06
CA ILE A 55 1.38 18.77 -1.99
C ILE A 55 1.24 19.21 -0.53
N ALA A 56 1.38 20.52 -0.28
CA ALA A 56 1.27 21.05 1.06
C ALA A 56 -0.13 20.78 1.63
N ARG A 57 -0.22 20.52 2.95
CA ARG A 57 -1.48 20.11 3.62
C ARG A 57 -2.65 21.08 3.37
N ARG A 58 -2.36 22.35 3.09
CA ARG A 58 -3.35 23.40 2.82
C ARG A 58 -4.10 23.21 1.49
N GLU A 59 -3.51 22.50 0.53
CA GLU A 59 -4.06 22.32 -0.83
C GLU A 59 -4.86 21.03 -0.98
N LYS A 60 -4.64 20.03 -0.11
CA LYS A 60 -5.29 18.72 -0.18
C LYS A 60 -6.82 18.76 0.03
N SER A 61 -7.34 19.81 0.66
CA SER A 61 -8.80 20.03 0.84
C SER A 61 -9.51 20.36 -0.48
N GLY A 62 -8.84 21.04 -1.43
CA GLY A 62 -9.45 21.52 -2.67
C GLY A 62 -9.49 20.50 -3.81
N ILE A 63 -8.54 19.58 -3.86
CA ILE A 63 -8.39 18.62 -4.98
C ILE A 63 -9.30 17.39 -4.89
N ALA A 64 -9.80 17.02 -3.70
CA ALA A 64 -10.70 15.86 -3.55
C ALA A 64 -12.08 16.09 -4.22
N ARG A 65 -12.41 17.32 -4.62
CA ARG A 65 -13.70 17.68 -5.25
C ARG A 65 -13.66 17.76 -6.78
N ALA A 66 -12.50 17.56 -7.41
CA ALA A 66 -12.32 17.66 -8.86
C ALA A 66 -12.19 16.28 -9.56
N ILE A 67 -12.35 15.19 -8.81
CA ILE A 67 -12.30 13.81 -9.31
C ILE A 67 -13.70 13.21 -9.18
N HIS A 68 -14.68 13.78 -9.88
CA HIS A 68 -16.03 13.24 -10.08
C HIS A 68 -16.61 13.79 -11.37
#